data_AF-A0A6B0GSR7-F1
#
_entry.id   AF-A0A6B0GSR7-F1
#
_cell.length_a   1.000
_cell.length_b   1.000
_cell.length_c   1.000
_cell.angle_alpha   90.00
_cell.angle_beta   90.00
_cell.angle_gamma   90.00
#
_symmetry.space_group_name_H-M   'P 1'
#
loop_
_entity.id
_entity.type
_entity.pdbx_description
1 polymer ?
#
loop_
_entity_poly.entity_id
_entity_poly.type
_entity_poly.pdbx_seq_one_letter_code
_entity_poly.pdbx_strand_id
1 'polypeptide(L)'
;MTPENDDPTERTSDGTDAVRAVEDRWTPYRRALRRDDQYVFDRLFEYGEGHAAAIERLTHRSPVVPLFAAVDLEQEKRLDTLEARLDALEDDLNRTDGDGRP
;
A
#
# COMPACT_ATOMS: atom_id res chain seq x y z
N MET A 1 -3.37 14.78 42.80
CA MET A 1 -3.61 13.60 41.94
C MET A 1 -4.89 13.88 41.17
N THR A 2 -4.76 14.60 40.06
CA THR A 2 -5.84 14.86 39.11
C THR A 2 -5.71 13.83 37.99
N PRO A 3 -6.80 13.21 37.51
CA PRO A 3 -6.70 12.35 36.35
C PRO A 3 -6.44 13.25 35.14
N GLU A 4 -5.30 13.02 34.50
CA GLU A 4 -4.95 13.60 33.21
C GLU A 4 -5.98 13.08 32.20
N ASN A 5 -6.72 14.02 31.59
CA ASN A 5 -7.61 13.72 30.49
C ASN A 5 -6.72 13.31 29.30
N ASP A 6 -6.61 12.00 29.05
CA ASP A 6 -6.18 11.50 27.74
C ASP A 6 -7.20 12.00 26.70
N ASP A 7 -6.78 12.94 25.87
CA ASP A 7 -7.57 13.40 24.73
C ASP A 7 -7.67 12.26 23.70
N PRO A 8 -8.88 11.75 23.37
CA PRO A 8 -9.02 10.60 22.48
C PRO A 8 -8.61 10.88 21.02
N THR A 9 -8.28 12.13 20.68
CA THR A 9 -7.87 12.57 19.33
C THR A 9 -6.38 12.41 19.04
N GLU A 10 -5.51 12.22 20.04
CA GLU A 10 -4.05 12.12 19.83
C GLU A 10 -3.57 10.72 19.37
N ARG A 11 -4.37 9.66 19.55
CA ARG A 11 -3.92 8.27 19.30
C ARG A 11 -3.97 7.79 17.85
N THR A 12 -4.39 8.62 16.89
CA THR A 12 -4.54 8.20 15.47
C THR A 12 -3.67 8.99 14.49
N SER A 13 -2.90 9.97 14.97
CA SER A 13 -2.14 10.89 14.10
C SER A 13 -0.75 10.37 13.72
N ASP A 14 -0.07 9.66 14.63
CA ASP A 14 1.38 9.45 14.55
C ASP A 14 1.80 8.58 13.34
N GLY A 15 1.03 7.55 13.00
CA GLY A 15 1.29 6.70 11.84
C GLY A 15 1.07 7.39 10.49
N THR A 16 -0.03 8.16 10.33
CA THR A 16 -0.33 8.91 9.10
C THR A 16 0.66 10.06 8.93
N ASP A 17 1.04 10.73 10.01
CA ASP A 17 2.04 11.79 9.98
C ASP A 17 3.43 11.24 9.63
N ALA A 18 3.77 10.02 10.07
CA ALA A 18 4.98 9.34 9.64
C ALA A 18 4.98 9.02 8.12
N VAL A 19 3.84 8.60 7.56
CA VAL A 19 3.71 8.37 6.10
C VAL A 19 3.90 9.67 5.32
N ARG A 20 3.24 10.75 5.74
CA ARG A 20 3.39 12.09 5.13
C ARG A 20 4.83 12.59 5.20
N ALA A 21 5.50 12.41 6.34
CA ALA A 21 6.89 12.80 6.52
C ALA A 21 7.83 12.05 5.54
N VAL A 22 7.53 10.78 5.23
CA VAL A 22 8.25 10.05 4.18
C VAL A 22 7.89 10.59 2.81
N GLU A 23 6.61 10.82 2.50
CA GLU A 23 6.18 11.37 1.21
C GLU A 23 6.86 12.71 0.88
N ASP A 24 6.86 13.64 1.84
CA ASP A 24 7.51 14.94 1.72
C ASP A 24 9.01 14.81 1.37
N ARG A 25 9.70 13.87 2.03
CA ARG A 25 11.13 13.60 1.80
C ARG A 25 11.40 13.11 0.38
N TRP A 26 10.45 12.42 -0.25
CA TRP A 26 10.58 11.86 -1.59
C TRP A 26 10.05 12.77 -2.70
N THR A 27 9.49 13.93 -2.36
CA THR A 27 9.01 14.93 -3.34
C THR A 27 10.03 15.27 -4.44
N PRO A 28 11.34 15.48 -4.15
CA PRO A 28 12.33 15.74 -5.21
C PRO A 28 12.49 14.57 -6.20
N TYR A 29 12.45 13.33 -5.70
CA TYR A 29 12.49 12.12 -6.52
C TYR A 29 11.25 12.03 -7.41
N ARG A 30 10.07 12.19 -6.82
CA ARG A 30 8.78 12.21 -7.53
C ARG A 30 8.78 13.22 -8.69
N ARG A 31 9.30 14.44 -8.46
CA ARG A 31 9.36 15.48 -9.50
C ARG A 31 10.26 15.13 -10.69
N ALA A 32 11.25 14.26 -10.49
CA ALA A 32 12.14 13.79 -11.56
C ALA A 32 11.52 12.66 -12.41
N LEU A 33 10.45 12.02 -11.94
CA LEU A 33 9.77 10.94 -12.65
C LEU A 33 8.95 11.46 -13.85
N ARG A 34 8.74 10.58 -14.84
CA ARG A 34 7.75 10.82 -15.90
C ARG A 34 6.36 10.91 -15.30
N ARG A 35 5.44 11.57 -16.01
CA ARG A 35 4.08 11.79 -15.50
C ARG A 35 3.35 10.47 -15.15
N ASP A 36 3.51 9.44 -15.97
CA ASP A 36 2.89 8.12 -15.71
C ASP A 36 3.48 7.46 -14.46
N ASP A 37 4.80 7.57 -14.29
CA ASP A 37 5.51 7.05 -13.13
C ASP A 37 5.16 7.82 -11.85
N GLN A 38 4.84 9.12 -11.93
CA GLN A 38 4.34 9.89 -10.79
C GLN A 38 3.00 9.35 -10.29
N TYR A 39 2.07 9.00 -11.19
CA TYR A 39 0.78 8.40 -10.78
C TYR A 39 0.96 7.01 -10.14
N VAL A 40 1.94 6.23 -10.62
CA VAL A 40 2.28 4.94 -9.98
C VAL A 40 2.88 5.18 -8.60
N PHE A 41 3.78 6.15 -8.48
CA PHE A 41 4.47 6.51 -7.24
C PHE A 41 3.49 6.99 -6.16
N ASP A 42 2.53 7.85 -6.52
CA ASP A 42 1.53 8.37 -5.57
C ASP A 42 0.70 7.24 -4.94
N ARG A 43 0.33 6.21 -5.73
CA ARG A 43 -0.39 5.03 -5.22
C ARG A 43 0.38 4.22 -4.19
N LEU A 44 1.71 4.33 -4.14
CA LEU A 44 2.49 3.61 -3.12
C LEU A 44 2.18 4.15 -1.72
N PHE A 45 1.94 5.46 -1.58
CA PHE A 45 1.64 6.06 -0.29
C PHE A 45 0.21 5.79 0.17
N GLU A 46 -0.74 5.56 -0.76
CA GLU A 46 -2.10 5.09 -0.45
C GLU A 46 -2.07 3.73 0.28
N TYR A 47 -1.16 2.82 -0.10
CA TYR A 47 -0.95 1.56 0.63
C TYR A 47 -0.38 1.79 2.03
N GLY A 48 0.49 2.79 2.20
CA GLY A 48 1.04 3.16 3.50
C GLY A 48 0.01 3.66 4.50
N GLU A 49 -0.96 4.46 4.05
CA GLU A 49 -2.02 5.01 4.92
C GLU A 49 -2.87 3.89 5.56
N GLY A 50 -3.16 2.81 4.83
CA GLY A 50 -3.88 1.64 5.36
C GLY A 50 -3.11 0.87 6.44
N HIS A 51 -1.80 1.07 6.55
CA HIS A 51 -0.91 0.37 7.49
C HIS A 51 -0.27 1.31 8.53
N ALA A 52 -0.77 2.53 8.67
CA ALA A 52 -0.27 3.55 9.61
C ALA A 52 -0.04 3.01 11.05
N ALA A 53 -0.98 2.24 11.59
CA ALA A 53 -0.88 1.66 12.93
C ALA A 53 0.22 0.56 13.05
N ALA A 54 0.56 -0.12 11.95
CA ALA A 54 1.65 -1.07 11.92
C ALA A 54 3.02 -0.37 11.76
N ILE A 55 3.04 0.72 10.98
CA ILE A 55 4.22 1.57 10.79
C ILE A 55 4.62 2.20 12.12
N GLU A 56 3.67 2.80 12.86
CA GLU A 56 3.87 3.44 14.17
C GLU A 56 4.64 2.56 15.17
N ARG A 57 4.31 1.26 15.21
CA ARG A 57 4.96 0.28 16.10
C ARG A 57 6.47 0.11 15.84
N LEU A 58 6.94 0.50 14.66
CA LEU A 58 8.33 0.37 14.20
C LEU A 58 9.03 1.73 14.05
N THR A 59 8.32 2.85 14.22
CA THR A 59 8.78 4.22 13.91
C THR A 59 9.91 4.75 14.81
N HIS A 60 10.39 4.00 15.81
CA HIS A 60 11.49 4.49 16.66
C HIS A 60 12.86 4.60 15.96
N ARG A 61 13.04 4.12 14.71
CA ARG A 61 14.33 4.26 13.98
C ARG A 61 14.22 4.72 12.53
N SER A 62 13.16 4.39 11.80
CA SER A 62 12.91 4.87 10.44
C SER A 62 11.52 4.42 9.96
N PRO A 63 10.61 5.33 9.58
CA PRO A 63 9.30 4.98 9.02
C PRO A 63 9.38 4.46 7.57
N VAL A 64 10.52 4.61 6.90
CA VAL A 64 10.69 4.24 5.49
C VAL A 64 10.62 2.72 5.27
N VAL A 65 11.27 1.94 6.14
CA VAL A 65 11.30 0.47 6.04
C VAL A 65 9.90 -0.14 6.22
N PRO A 66 9.13 0.18 7.28
CA PRO A 66 7.79 -0.37 7.43
C PRO A 66 6.81 0.14 6.37
N LEU A 67 6.98 1.37 5.85
CA LEU A 67 6.20 1.85 4.71
C LEU A 67 6.41 0.96 3.47
N PHE A 68 7.67 0.69 3.10
CA PHE A 68 7.94 -0.17 1.94
C PHE A 68 7.48 -1.60 2.16
N ALA A 69 7.59 -2.14 3.38
CA ALA A 69 7.04 -3.47 3.68
C ALA A 69 5.51 -3.52 3.52
N ALA A 70 4.79 -2.46 3.89
CA ALA A 70 3.34 -2.36 3.67
C ALA A 70 3.00 -2.27 2.18
N VAL A 71 3.77 -1.51 1.41
CA VAL A 71 3.65 -1.42 -0.06
C VAL A 71 3.84 -2.78 -0.71
N ASP A 72 4.92 -3.50 -0.37
CA ASP A 72 5.22 -4.82 -0.91
C ASP A 72 4.08 -5.81 -0.58
N LEU A 73 3.57 -5.78 0.66
CA LEU A 73 2.47 -6.65 1.07
C LEU A 73 1.18 -6.42 0.26
N GLU A 74 0.80 -5.16 0.00
CA GLU A 74 -0.37 -4.85 -0.82
C GLU A 74 -0.16 -5.17 -2.29
N GLN A 75 1.08 -5.10 -2.78
CA GLN A 75 1.44 -5.52 -4.13
C GLN A 75 1.35 -7.05 -4.29
N GLU A 76 1.84 -7.84 -3.33
CA GLU A 76 1.70 -9.30 -3.35
C GLU A 76 0.23 -9.73 -3.38
N LYS A 77 -0.63 -9.15 -2.52
CA LYS A 77 -2.09 -9.42 -2.55
C LYS A 77 -2.72 -9.12 -3.90
N ARG A 78 -2.26 -8.04 -4.55
CA ARG A 78 -2.76 -7.64 -5.87
C ARG A 78 -2.28 -8.60 -6.95
N LEU A 79 -1.05 -9.10 -6.86
CA LEU A 79 -0.53 -10.13 -7.75
C LEU A 79 -1.34 -11.42 -7.60
N ASP A 80 -1.53 -11.93 -6.37
CA ASP A 80 -2.36 -13.12 -6.10
C ASP A 80 -3.75 -12.99 -6.73
N THR A 81 -4.37 -11.81 -6.59
CA THR A 81 -5.70 -11.54 -7.17
C THR A 81 -5.68 -11.56 -8.69
N LEU A 82 -4.63 -11.05 -9.31
CA LEU A 82 -4.49 -11.04 -10.77
C LEU A 82 -4.20 -12.44 -11.30
N GLU A 83 -3.34 -13.21 -10.64
CA GLU A 83 -3.04 -14.60 -10.97
C GLU A 83 -4.31 -15.45 -10.90
N ALA A 84 -5.07 -15.37 -9.81
CA ALA A 84 -6.34 -16.10 -9.69
C ALA A 84 -7.36 -15.74 -10.78
N ARG A 85 -7.37 -14.48 -11.24
CA ARG A 85 -8.23 -14.04 -12.35
C ARG A 85 -7.75 -14.54 -13.69
N LEU A 86 -6.43 -14.62 -13.91
CA LEU A 86 -5.86 -15.20 -15.12
C LEU A 86 -6.20 -16.70 -15.19
N ASP A 87 -5.97 -17.43 -14.09
CA ASP A 87 -6.31 -18.86 -14.01
C ASP A 87 -7.79 -19.11 -14.35
N ALA A 88 -8.69 -18.31 -13.77
CA ALA A 88 -10.12 -18.42 -14.06
C ALA A 88 -10.48 -18.14 -15.53
N LEU A 89 -9.82 -17.15 -16.15
CA LEU A 89 -10.03 -16.83 -17.56
C LEU A 89 -9.46 -17.93 -18.48
N GLU A 90 -8.30 -18.50 -18.14
CA GLU A 90 -7.69 -19.61 -18.86
C GLU A 90 -8.57 -20.87 -18.78
N ASP A 91 -9.13 -21.18 -17.61
CA ASP A 91 -10.08 -22.28 -17.42
C ASP A 91 -11.36 -22.10 -18.26
N ASP A 92 -11.91 -20.89 -18.30
CA ASP A 92 -13.11 -20.58 -19.08
C ASP A 92 -12.86 -20.68 -20.59
N LEU A 93 -11.69 -20.21 -21.06
CA LEU A 93 -11.25 -20.34 -22.45
C LEU A 93 -11.09 -21.82 -22.83
N ASN A 94 -10.38 -22.60 -22.01
CA ASN A 94 -10.18 -24.03 -22.22
C ASN A 94 -11.51 -24.81 -22.24
N ARG A 95 -12.48 -24.42 -21.40
CA ARG A 95 -13.83 -25.01 -21.41
C ARG A 95 -14.58 -24.69 -22.70
N THR A 96 -14.44 -23.47 -23.22
CA THR A 96 -15.11 -23.01 -24.45
C THR A 96 -14.49 -23.63 -25.70
N ASP A 97 -13.17 -23.79 -25.73
CA ASP A 97 -12.44 -24.44 -26.83
C ASP A 97 -12.65 -25.97 -26.85
N GLY A 98 -12.85 -26.58 -25.68
CA GLY A 98 -13.15 -28.02 -25.55
C GLY A 98 -14.56 -28.44 -25.94
N ASP A 99 -15.52 -27.51 -25.97
CA ASP A 99 -16.94 -27.75 -26.31
C ASP A 99 -17.25 -27.44 -27.79
N GLY A 100 -16.23 -27.03 -28.56
CA GLY A 100 -16.36 -26.47 -29.91
C GLY A 100 -16.00 -27.38 -31.09
N ARG A 101 -16.20 -28.72 -31.01
CA ARG A 101 -16.00 -29.58 -32.19
C ARG A 101 -17.09 -30.66 -32.38
N PRO A 102 -17.93 -30.57 -33.42
CA PRO A 102 -18.58 -31.74 -34.00
C PRO A 102 -17.59 -32.61 -34.79
#